data_AF-A0A1Y4DHA0-F1
#
_entry.id   AF-A0A1Y4DHA0-F1
#
_cell.length_a   1.000
_cell.length_b   1.000
_cell.length_c   1.000
_cell.angle_alpha   90.00
_cell.angle_beta   90.00
_cell.angle_gamma   90.00
#
_symmetry.space_group_name_H-M   'P 1'
#
loop_
_entity.id
_entity.type
_entity.pdbx_description
1 polymer ?
#
loop_
_entity_poly.entity_id
_entity_poly.type
_entity_poly.pdbx_seq_one_letter_code
_entity_poly.pdbx_strand_id
1 'polypeptide(L)'
;MKKLLTLLLVCAVAGLAFAAPAKKAAKKAKAPEKTKAEFIIVESDEYDAGKEDVLLTAGIAQFLNAEPTVTKVSYKEAAADPKMANLDYSFLPLYLIKKTDDIRAKLEKHLQYGYAQENDDFIILPRQTRQGVFNGKTGKPGVMELFVMSQCPYGAMAENLVIQAQKDGKMPEGKDIKVRYIVNYDEKNGFGSLHGPAEWEEDVRQLLIAKYYPEKFWKYLEIRNKDYRSSRWDKAMEEAGINTKKIMKKFDKEGIELLKEEAKYAAEYGVNASPTFLWEGKVQLDFGSAAQIEGFGFLNPNAAQPGAAAVPAGSC
;
A
#
# COMPACT_ATOMS: atom_id res chain seq x y z
N MET A 1 44.25 43.67 -60.21
CA MET A 1 44.22 45.14 -60.34
C MET A 1 43.57 45.74 -59.11
N LYS A 2 44.28 46.69 -58.47
CA LYS A 2 43.84 47.81 -57.60
C LYS A 2 42.96 47.43 -56.37
N LYS A 3 43.51 47.51 -55.15
CA LYS A 3 43.57 48.69 -54.23
C LYS A 3 42.18 48.91 -53.58
N LEU A 4 41.99 49.14 -52.27
CA LEU A 4 42.80 49.92 -51.33
C LEU A 4 42.18 49.87 -49.91
N LEU A 5 43.03 50.06 -48.88
CA LEU A 5 42.78 50.80 -47.61
C LEU A 5 41.85 50.16 -46.55
N THR A 6 42.10 50.19 -45.23
CA THR A 6 42.87 51.14 -44.41
C THR A 6 43.31 50.51 -43.09
N LEU A 7 44.48 50.96 -42.63
CA LEU A 7 45.16 50.77 -41.35
C LEU A 7 44.40 51.37 -40.14
N LEU A 8 44.45 50.76 -38.95
CA LEU A 8 44.50 51.37 -37.59
C LEU A 8 44.23 50.26 -36.56
N LEU A 9 44.79 50.18 -35.36
CA LEU A 9 45.99 50.68 -34.70
C LEU A 9 46.01 49.91 -33.37
N VAL A 10 47.20 49.56 -32.91
CA VAL A 10 47.50 48.79 -31.71
C VAL A 10 46.97 49.47 -30.44
N CYS A 11 46.40 48.68 -29.52
CA CYS A 11 46.49 48.93 -28.09
C CYS A 11 46.80 47.61 -27.38
N ALA A 12 48.08 47.46 -27.01
CA ALA A 12 48.55 46.43 -26.11
C ALA A 12 48.17 46.81 -24.67
N VAL A 13 47.55 45.89 -23.94
CA VAL A 13 47.57 45.91 -22.47
C VAL A 13 48.11 44.56 -22.02
N ALA A 14 49.36 44.58 -21.56
CA ALA A 14 50.01 43.45 -20.92
C ALA A 14 49.34 43.21 -19.56
N GLY A 15 48.52 42.16 -19.46
CA GLY A 15 48.06 41.62 -18.19
C GLY A 15 48.99 40.51 -17.73
N LEU A 16 49.83 40.80 -16.74
CA LEU A 16 50.58 39.79 -15.99
C LEU A 16 49.60 38.89 -15.23
N ALA A 17 49.37 37.67 -15.74
CA ALA A 17 48.63 36.65 -15.01
C ALA A 17 49.50 36.10 -13.88
N PHE A 18 49.24 36.54 -12.65
CA PHE A 18 49.74 35.87 -11.45
C PHE A 18 49.08 34.50 -11.33
N ALA A 19 49.85 33.43 -11.50
CA ALA A 19 49.42 32.07 -11.18
C ALA A 19 49.22 31.95 -9.66
N ALA A 20 47.96 31.76 -9.24
CA ALA A 20 47.65 31.45 -7.85
C ALA A 20 48.18 30.05 -7.49
N PRO A 21 48.76 29.86 -6.28
CA PRO A 21 49.27 28.56 -5.87
C PRO A 21 48.11 27.57 -5.65
N ALA A 22 48.24 26.39 -6.26
CA ALA A 22 47.28 25.30 -6.13
C ALA A 22 47.06 24.94 -4.65
N LYS A 23 45.83 25.13 -4.16
CA LYS A 23 45.41 24.63 -2.84
C LYS A 23 45.56 23.11 -2.82
N LYS A 24 46.41 22.59 -1.92
CA LYS A 24 46.48 21.16 -1.61
C LYS A 24 45.06 20.65 -1.31
N ALA A 25 44.61 19.65 -2.06
CA ALA A 25 43.35 18.96 -1.81
C ALA A 25 43.35 18.42 -0.38
N ALA A 26 42.40 18.89 0.43
CA ALA A 26 42.15 18.34 1.75
C ALA A 26 41.79 16.85 1.58
N LYS A 27 42.51 15.96 2.28
CA LYS A 27 42.14 14.54 2.38
C LYS A 27 40.71 14.49 2.92
N LYS A 28 39.77 13.95 2.12
CA LYS A 28 38.43 13.58 2.58
C LYS A 28 38.59 12.73 3.84
N ALA A 29 38.09 13.23 4.97
CA ALA A 29 38.02 12.43 6.19
C ALA A 29 37.27 11.13 5.88
N LYS A 30 37.85 9.99 6.27
CA LYS A 30 37.19 8.68 6.15
C LYS A 30 35.88 8.78 6.94
N ALA A 31 34.75 8.52 6.29
CA ALA A 31 33.47 8.51 6.98
C ALA A 31 33.57 7.56 8.18
N PRO A 32 33.00 7.91 9.35
CA PRO A 32 33.01 7.02 10.51
C PRO A 32 32.47 5.66 10.11
N GLU A 33 33.14 4.60 10.54
CA GLU A 33 32.76 3.22 10.25
C GLU A 33 31.37 2.97 10.85
N LYS A 34 30.40 2.62 9.98
CA LYS A 34 29.03 2.37 10.42
C LYS A 34 29.00 1.12 11.29
N THR A 35 28.21 1.17 12.36
CA THR A 35 27.93 -0.02 13.16
C THR A 35 27.20 -1.07 12.31
N LYS A 36 27.44 -2.36 12.55
CA LYS A 36 26.70 -3.42 11.85
C LYS A 36 25.38 -3.68 12.55
N ALA A 37 24.32 -3.90 11.77
CA ALA A 37 23.02 -4.36 12.27
C ALA A 37 22.71 -5.72 11.66
N GLU A 38 22.53 -6.73 12.51
CA GLU A 38 22.15 -8.08 12.09
C GLU A 38 20.63 -8.16 11.97
N PHE A 39 20.13 -8.34 10.75
CA PHE A 39 18.73 -8.57 10.43
C PHE A 39 18.48 -10.06 10.24
N ILE A 40 17.42 -10.57 10.84
CA ILE A 40 16.84 -11.87 10.53
C ILE A 40 15.44 -11.61 9.97
N ILE A 41 15.20 -12.05 8.74
CA ILE A 41 13.91 -11.90 8.07
C ILE A 41 13.29 -13.27 7.97
N VAL A 42 12.19 -13.47 8.69
CA VAL A 42 11.40 -14.70 8.62
C VAL A 42 10.46 -14.57 7.44
N GLU A 43 10.67 -15.39 6.42
CA GLU A 43 9.94 -15.34 5.16
C GLU A 43 8.82 -16.39 5.12
N SER A 44 7.79 -16.12 4.32
CA SER A 44 6.76 -17.12 4.00
C SER A 44 7.33 -18.21 3.09
N ASP A 45 6.91 -19.46 3.36
CA ASP A 45 7.20 -20.61 2.50
C ASP A 45 6.31 -20.68 1.25
N GLU A 46 5.19 -19.94 1.22
CA GLU A 46 4.11 -20.14 0.24
C GLU A 46 4.07 -19.05 -0.85
N TYR A 47 4.33 -17.78 -0.52
CA TYR A 47 4.16 -16.67 -1.46
C TYR A 47 5.29 -15.63 -1.39
N ASP A 48 5.64 -15.06 -2.55
CA ASP A 48 6.67 -14.03 -2.69
C ASP A 48 6.37 -12.75 -1.92
N ALA A 49 5.09 -12.40 -1.73
CA ALA A 49 4.69 -11.25 -0.92
C ALA A 49 5.17 -11.37 0.54
N GLY A 50 5.41 -12.59 1.02
CA GLY A 50 5.91 -12.89 2.35
C GLY A 50 7.44 -12.91 2.46
N LYS A 51 8.17 -12.49 1.42
CA LYS A 51 9.63 -12.40 1.40
C LYS A 51 10.10 -10.98 1.75
N GLU A 52 11.41 -10.84 1.95
CA GLU A 52 12.04 -9.54 2.19
C GLU A 52 11.64 -8.46 1.17
N ASP A 53 11.20 -7.31 1.67
CA ASP A 53 11.28 -6.03 0.98
C ASP A 53 12.67 -5.40 1.21
N VAL A 54 13.51 -5.44 0.17
CA VAL A 54 14.90 -4.97 0.21
C VAL A 54 14.98 -3.45 0.43
N LEU A 55 13.99 -2.69 -0.05
CA LEU A 55 13.95 -1.25 0.13
C LEU A 55 13.61 -0.89 1.57
N LEU A 56 12.71 -1.65 2.20
CA LEU A 56 12.44 -1.52 3.64
C LEU A 56 13.69 -1.85 4.46
N THR A 57 14.38 -2.95 4.18
CA THR A 57 15.65 -3.30 4.86
C THR A 57 16.66 -2.15 4.75
N ALA A 58 16.85 -1.61 3.55
CA ALA A 58 17.75 -0.49 3.32
C ALA A 58 17.31 0.78 4.07
N GLY A 59 16.01 1.07 4.10
CA GLY A 59 15.42 2.20 4.82
C GLY A 59 15.64 2.11 6.33
N ILE A 60 15.40 0.93 6.93
CA ILE A 60 15.64 0.70 8.36
C ILE A 60 17.13 0.82 8.67
N ALA A 61 18.00 0.21 7.86
CA ALA A 61 19.45 0.31 8.05
C ALA A 61 19.96 1.76 7.96
N GLN A 62 19.41 2.54 7.02
CA GLN A 62 19.69 3.97 6.92
C GLN A 62 19.23 4.72 8.16
N PHE A 63 18.01 4.45 8.66
CA PHE A 63 17.49 5.04 9.89
C PHE A 63 18.39 4.73 11.09
N LEU A 64 18.88 3.48 11.19
CA LEU A 64 19.80 3.05 12.24
C LEU A 64 21.22 3.58 12.07
N ASN A 65 21.54 4.23 10.93
CA ASN A 65 22.89 4.58 10.51
C ASN A 65 23.86 3.38 10.60
N ALA A 66 23.38 2.21 10.17
CA ALA A 66 24.08 0.93 10.28
C ALA A 66 24.28 0.27 8.90
N GLU A 67 25.22 -0.66 8.82
CA GLU A 67 25.37 -1.57 7.68
C GLU A 67 24.57 -2.86 7.96
N PRO A 68 23.58 -3.21 7.13
CA PRO A 68 22.75 -4.39 7.37
C PRO A 68 23.48 -5.67 6.97
N THR A 69 23.44 -6.69 7.83
CA THR A 69 23.73 -8.08 7.47
C THR A 69 22.42 -8.85 7.55
N VAL A 70 21.94 -9.38 6.43
CA VAL A 70 20.61 -10.02 6.35
C VAL A 70 20.76 -11.53 6.33
N THR A 71 20.04 -12.19 7.25
CA THR A 71 19.83 -13.64 7.23
C THR A 71 18.36 -13.91 6.95
N LYS A 72 18.08 -14.70 5.92
CA LYS A 72 16.71 -15.13 5.58
C LYS A 72 16.46 -16.50 6.18
N VAL A 73 15.31 -16.66 6.83
CA VAL A 73 14.93 -17.89 7.52
C VAL A 73 13.51 -18.24 7.12
N SER A 74 13.24 -19.50 6.81
CA SER A 74 11.86 -19.93 6.57
C SER A 74 11.02 -19.84 7.85
N TYR A 75 9.71 -19.67 7.70
CA TYR A 75 8.79 -19.79 8.84
C TYR A 75 8.99 -21.08 9.63
N LYS A 76 9.15 -22.22 8.94
CA LYS A 76 9.35 -23.54 9.58
C LYS A 76 10.62 -23.59 10.42
N GLU A 77 11.72 -23.05 9.92
CA GLU A 77 12.98 -23.00 10.67
C GLU A 77 12.87 -22.06 11.87
N ALA A 78 12.30 -20.86 11.68
CA ALA A 78 12.13 -19.89 12.74
C ALA A 78 11.23 -20.43 13.86
N ALA A 79 10.12 -21.08 13.53
CA ALA A 79 9.20 -21.69 14.50
C ALA A 79 9.82 -22.86 15.28
N ALA A 80 10.88 -23.48 14.76
CA ALA A 80 11.61 -24.55 15.43
C ALA A 80 12.79 -24.04 16.28
N ASP A 81 13.21 -22.79 16.11
CA ASP A 81 14.31 -22.18 16.89
C ASP A 81 13.81 -21.72 18.28
N PRO A 82 14.37 -22.24 19.38
CA PRO A 82 14.01 -21.80 20.74
C PRO A 82 14.14 -20.28 20.98
N LYS A 83 15.06 -19.60 20.27
CA LYS A 83 15.27 -18.14 20.41
C LYS A 83 14.19 -17.30 19.71
N MET A 84 13.49 -17.92 18.77
CA MET A 84 12.39 -17.31 18.04
C MET A 84 11.04 -17.93 18.46
N ALA A 85 11.05 -18.78 19.50
CA ALA A 85 9.84 -19.32 20.08
C ALA A 85 8.94 -18.20 20.62
N ASN A 86 7.63 -18.34 20.42
CA ASN A 86 6.58 -17.42 20.88
C ASN A 86 6.56 -16.04 20.19
N LEU A 87 7.18 -15.88 19.02
CA LEU A 87 6.95 -14.71 18.17
C LEU A 87 5.58 -14.80 17.46
N ASP A 88 5.00 -13.64 17.16
CA ASP A 88 3.78 -13.57 16.35
C ASP A 88 4.13 -13.72 14.87
N TYR A 89 3.92 -14.92 14.34
CA TYR A 89 4.07 -15.25 12.93
C TYR A 89 2.78 -15.12 12.13
N SER A 90 1.74 -14.48 12.66
CA SER A 90 0.44 -14.33 11.98
C SER A 90 0.53 -13.58 10.66
N PHE A 91 1.60 -12.80 10.45
CA PHE A 91 1.89 -12.10 9.21
C PHE A 91 3.38 -12.14 8.89
N LEU A 92 3.72 -12.49 7.64
CA LEU A 92 5.08 -12.55 7.12
C LEU A 92 5.26 -11.61 5.92
N PRO A 93 6.46 -11.04 5.67
CA PRO A 93 7.70 -11.28 6.41
C PRO A 93 7.69 -10.67 7.82
N LEU A 94 8.38 -11.33 8.77
CA LEU A 94 8.66 -10.78 10.09
C LEU A 94 10.11 -10.33 10.16
N TYR A 95 10.33 -9.07 10.49
CA TYR A 95 11.66 -8.48 10.60
C TYR A 95 12.13 -8.51 12.06
N LEU A 96 13.27 -9.13 12.28
CA LEU A 96 13.98 -9.15 13.56
C LEU A 96 15.33 -8.46 13.39
N ILE A 97 15.70 -7.62 14.34
CA ILE A 97 17.02 -6.99 14.40
C ILE A 97 17.65 -7.39 15.71
N LYS A 98 18.86 -7.94 15.66
CA LYS A 98 19.59 -8.30 16.88
C LYS A 98 19.72 -7.10 17.80
N LYS A 99 19.29 -7.29 19.05
CA LYS A 99 19.19 -6.21 20.02
C LYS A 99 20.59 -5.82 20.51
N THR A 100 20.87 -4.53 20.46
CA THR A 100 22.02 -3.88 21.11
C THR A 100 21.52 -2.61 21.78
N ASP A 101 22.26 -2.09 22.77
CA ASP A 101 21.85 -0.86 23.47
C ASP A 101 21.69 0.33 22.51
N ASP A 102 22.56 0.43 21.50
CA ASP A 102 22.50 1.48 20.47
C ASP A 102 21.26 1.34 19.57
N ILE A 103 20.97 0.12 19.08
CA ILE A 103 19.78 -0.13 18.24
C ILE A 103 18.50 0.10 19.04
N ARG A 104 18.45 -0.39 20.27
CA ARG A 104 17.31 -0.21 21.17
C ARG A 104 17.06 1.27 21.45
N ALA A 105 18.10 2.05 21.74
CA ALA A 105 17.98 3.49 21.97
C ALA A 105 17.42 4.23 20.73
N LYS A 106 17.86 3.87 19.52
CA LYS A 106 17.34 4.45 18.27
C LYS A 106 15.87 4.11 18.00
N LEU A 107 15.41 2.95 18.49
CA LEU A 107 14.05 2.47 18.30
C LEU A 107 13.15 2.67 19.54
N GLU A 108 13.60 3.40 20.55
CA GLU A 108 12.86 3.62 21.81
C GLU A 108 11.44 4.14 21.58
N LYS A 109 11.27 5.12 20.69
CA LYS A 109 9.93 5.63 20.34
C LYS A 109 9.06 4.59 19.64
N HIS A 110 9.64 3.75 18.79
CA HIS A 110 8.90 2.68 18.10
C HIS A 110 8.42 1.63 19.10
N LEU A 111 9.26 1.29 20.08
CA LEU A 111 8.89 0.43 21.21
C LEU A 111 7.79 1.06 22.06
N GLN A 112 7.94 2.34 22.42
CA GLN A 112 6.98 3.08 23.25
C GLN A 112 5.58 3.16 22.61
N TYR A 113 5.52 3.38 21.29
CA TYR A 113 4.25 3.49 20.55
C TYR A 113 3.72 2.14 20.04
N GLY A 114 4.41 1.03 20.33
CA GLY A 114 3.98 -0.31 19.91
C GLY A 114 4.20 -0.63 18.43
N TYR A 115 4.96 0.18 17.70
CA TYR A 115 5.39 -0.12 16.32
C TYR A 115 6.51 -1.17 16.26
N ALA A 116 7.20 -1.38 17.38
CA ALA A 116 8.20 -2.42 17.59
C ALA A 116 7.93 -3.12 18.92
N GLN A 117 8.41 -4.35 19.03
CA GLN A 117 8.46 -5.12 20.28
C GLN A 117 9.90 -5.52 20.57
N GLU A 118 10.20 -6.00 21.76
CA GLU A 118 11.53 -6.54 22.08
C GLU A 118 11.44 -7.79 22.95
N ASN A 119 12.40 -8.69 22.76
CA ASN A 119 12.72 -9.75 23.70
C ASN A 119 14.21 -9.67 24.06
N ASP A 120 14.78 -10.69 24.70
CA ASP A 120 16.19 -10.67 25.12
C ASP A 120 17.17 -10.57 23.94
N ASP A 121 16.84 -11.17 22.80
CA ASP A 121 17.73 -11.30 21.64
C ASP A 121 17.46 -10.25 20.53
N PHE A 122 16.21 -9.78 20.38
CA PHE A 122 15.76 -9.06 19.19
C PHE A 122 14.90 -7.83 19.49
N ILE A 123 15.01 -6.83 18.62
CA ILE A 123 13.94 -5.89 18.30
C ILE A 123 13.09 -6.52 17.18
N ILE A 124 11.79 -6.64 17.42
CA ILE A 124 10.82 -7.30 16.55
C ILE A 124 9.97 -6.22 15.89
N LEU A 125 9.92 -6.24 14.56
CA LEU A 125 9.18 -5.27 13.76
C LEU A 125 8.04 -5.99 13.01
N PRO A 126 6.86 -6.12 13.63
CA PRO A 126 5.72 -6.78 13.01
C PRO A 126 5.12 -5.90 11.90
N ARG A 127 4.62 -6.52 10.83
CA ARG A 127 3.78 -5.89 9.78
C ARG A 127 4.32 -4.57 9.21
N GLN A 128 5.62 -4.49 8.96
CA GLN A 128 6.25 -3.28 8.41
C GLN A 128 6.01 -3.10 6.90
N THR A 129 5.65 -4.17 6.21
CA THR A 129 5.45 -4.20 4.77
C THR A 129 3.99 -3.96 4.40
N ARG A 130 3.75 -3.30 3.28
CA ARG A 130 2.39 -3.12 2.71
C ARG A 130 1.84 -4.39 2.06
N GLN A 131 2.72 -5.33 1.76
CA GLN A 131 2.44 -6.66 1.24
C GLN A 131 2.90 -7.72 2.22
N GLY A 132 2.28 -8.89 2.20
CA GLY A 132 2.66 -9.98 3.08
C GLY A 132 1.70 -11.15 3.04
N VAL A 133 1.94 -12.14 3.88
CA VAL A 133 1.19 -13.38 3.95
C VAL A 133 0.68 -13.58 5.36
N PHE A 134 -0.63 -13.70 5.50
CA PHE A 134 -1.26 -14.08 6.75
C PHE A 134 -1.17 -15.60 6.96
N ASN A 135 -0.43 -16.01 7.98
CA ASN A 135 -0.39 -17.41 8.39
C ASN A 135 -1.62 -17.76 9.23
N GLY A 136 -2.07 -19.01 9.09
CA GLY A 136 -3.21 -19.53 9.86
C GLY A 136 -4.59 -19.02 9.41
N LYS A 137 -4.67 -18.19 8.36
CA LYS A 137 -5.94 -17.82 7.73
C LYS A 137 -6.45 -18.94 6.83
N THR A 138 -7.77 -19.09 6.81
CA THR A 138 -8.44 -20.04 5.90
C THR A 138 -8.36 -19.51 4.48
N GLY A 139 -7.89 -20.35 3.55
CA GLY A 139 -7.79 -19.99 2.14
C GLY A 139 -9.17 -19.80 1.50
N LYS A 140 -9.26 -18.85 0.57
CA LYS A 140 -10.43 -18.58 -0.28
C LYS A 140 -10.04 -18.71 -1.76
N PRO A 141 -9.87 -19.94 -2.29
CA PRO A 141 -9.30 -20.16 -3.62
C PRO A 141 -9.99 -19.31 -4.69
N GLY A 142 -9.20 -18.67 -5.56
CA GLY A 142 -9.72 -17.87 -6.67
C GLY A 142 -10.36 -16.53 -6.31
N VAL A 143 -10.39 -16.12 -5.03
CA VAL A 143 -11.04 -14.87 -4.60
C VAL A 143 -10.02 -13.76 -4.39
N MET A 144 -10.21 -12.64 -5.10
CA MET A 144 -9.54 -11.37 -4.84
C MET A 144 -10.46 -10.46 -4.04
N GLU A 145 -10.07 -10.09 -2.83
CA GLU A 145 -10.79 -9.09 -2.04
C GLU A 145 -10.12 -7.73 -2.19
N LEU A 146 -10.85 -6.73 -2.67
CA LEU A 146 -10.42 -5.36 -2.89
C LEU A 146 -10.96 -4.49 -1.76
N PHE A 147 -10.11 -4.15 -0.79
CA PHE A 147 -10.45 -3.24 0.29
C PHE A 147 -10.34 -1.80 -0.18
N VAL A 148 -11.42 -1.05 -0.03
CA VAL A 148 -11.53 0.35 -0.43
C VAL A 148 -12.18 1.18 0.65
N MET A 149 -12.03 2.49 0.53
CA MET A 149 -12.96 3.46 1.11
C MET A 149 -13.73 4.08 -0.07
N SER A 150 -15.06 4.13 -0.04
CA SER A 150 -15.85 4.51 -1.23
C SER A 150 -15.61 5.94 -1.74
N GLN A 151 -15.03 6.82 -0.91
CA GLN A 151 -14.61 8.15 -1.34
C GLN A 151 -13.10 8.31 -1.54
N CYS A 152 -12.34 7.22 -1.57
CA CYS A 152 -10.93 7.24 -1.93
C CYS A 152 -10.76 7.25 -3.46
N PRO A 153 -10.06 8.26 -4.04
CA PRO A 153 -9.79 8.27 -5.47
C PRO A 153 -9.00 7.04 -5.95
N TYR A 154 -8.06 6.52 -5.16
CA TYR A 154 -7.33 5.30 -5.53
C TYR A 154 -8.19 4.03 -5.41
N GLY A 155 -9.19 4.01 -4.51
CA GLY A 155 -10.19 2.94 -4.45
C GLY A 155 -11.06 2.92 -5.70
N ALA A 156 -11.61 4.08 -6.07
CA ALA A 156 -12.38 4.24 -7.31
C ALA A 156 -11.56 3.90 -8.57
N MET A 157 -10.25 4.21 -8.58
CA MET A 157 -9.36 3.76 -9.66
C MET A 157 -9.29 2.23 -9.73
N ALA A 158 -9.06 1.53 -8.61
CA ALA A 158 -8.99 0.07 -8.59
C ALA A 158 -10.29 -0.57 -9.11
N GLU A 159 -11.44 -0.04 -8.68
CA GLU A 159 -12.74 -0.47 -9.17
C GLU A 159 -12.92 -0.23 -10.68
N ASN A 160 -12.48 0.93 -11.18
CA ASN A 160 -12.54 1.26 -12.61
C ASN A 160 -11.68 0.32 -13.47
N LEU A 161 -10.54 -0.14 -12.96
CA LEU A 161 -9.73 -1.18 -13.62
C LEU A 161 -10.49 -2.50 -13.74
N VAL A 162 -11.19 -2.91 -12.68
CA VAL A 162 -12.04 -4.12 -12.71
C VAL A 162 -13.21 -3.95 -13.69
N ILE A 163 -13.90 -2.80 -13.66
CA ILE A 163 -15.00 -2.49 -14.58
C ILE A 163 -14.53 -2.53 -16.03
N GLN A 164 -13.35 -1.95 -16.33
CA GLN A 164 -12.79 -1.99 -17.68
C GLN A 164 -12.44 -3.42 -18.09
N ALA A 165 -11.86 -4.23 -17.21
CA ALA A 165 -11.56 -5.63 -17.48
C ALA A 165 -12.83 -6.46 -17.78
N GLN A 166 -13.93 -6.19 -17.07
CA GLN A 166 -15.24 -6.79 -17.37
C GLN A 166 -15.73 -6.44 -18.77
N LYS A 167 -15.67 -5.16 -19.14
CA LYS A 167 -16.10 -4.68 -20.48
C LYS A 167 -15.22 -5.23 -21.60
N ASP A 168 -13.93 -5.36 -21.35
CA ASP A 168 -12.96 -5.90 -22.30
C ASP A 168 -13.00 -7.43 -22.40
N GLY A 169 -13.79 -8.13 -21.57
CA GLY A 169 -13.80 -9.59 -21.50
C GLY A 169 -12.48 -10.18 -20.98
N LYS A 170 -11.73 -9.43 -20.17
CA LYS A 170 -10.42 -9.80 -19.61
C LYS A 170 -10.50 -10.38 -18.19
N MET A 171 -11.72 -10.64 -17.70
CA MET A 171 -11.90 -11.25 -16.39
C MET A 171 -11.42 -12.70 -16.42
N PRO A 172 -10.56 -13.10 -15.48
CA PRO A 172 -10.08 -14.47 -15.43
C PRO A 172 -11.20 -15.46 -15.08
N GLU A 173 -11.26 -16.58 -15.81
CA GLU A 173 -12.22 -17.64 -15.56
C GLU A 173 -12.03 -18.27 -14.16
N GLY A 174 -13.13 -18.57 -13.48
CA GLY A 174 -13.12 -19.23 -12.17
C GLY A 174 -12.61 -18.37 -11.02
N LYS A 175 -12.37 -17.07 -11.25
CA LYS A 175 -11.93 -16.12 -10.21
C LYS A 175 -13.01 -15.09 -9.92
N ASP A 176 -13.07 -14.67 -8.66
CA ASP A 176 -14.06 -13.71 -8.17
C ASP A 176 -13.36 -12.47 -7.59
N ILE A 177 -14.01 -11.31 -7.71
CA ILE A 177 -13.53 -10.05 -7.14
C ILE A 177 -14.61 -9.49 -6.23
N LYS A 178 -14.28 -9.31 -4.95
CA LYS A 178 -15.18 -8.78 -3.94
C LYS A 178 -14.67 -7.46 -3.41
N VAL A 179 -15.50 -6.43 -3.48
CA VAL A 179 -15.21 -5.16 -2.82
C VAL A 179 -15.48 -5.30 -1.32
N ARG A 180 -14.53 -4.84 -0.51
CA ARG A 180 -14.57 -4.79 0.96
C ARG A 180 -14.36 -3.35 1.42
N TYR A 181 -14.90 -3.00 2.58
CA TYR A 181 -14.89 -1.60 3.05
C TYR A 181 -14.01 -1.41 4.28
N ILE A 182 -13.17 -0.37 4.22
CA ILE A 182 -12.33 0.06 5.32
C ILE A 182 -13.09 1.12 6.10
N VAL A 183 -13.51 0.78 7.30
CA VAL A 183 -14.21 1.67 8.22
C VAL A 183 -13.85 1.31 9.66
N ASN A 184 -13.77 2.30 10.53
CA ASN A 184 -13.64 2.07 11.97
C ASN A 184 -15.02 2.05 12.61
N TYR A 185 -15.22 1.18 13.59
CA TYR A 185 -16.45 1.14 14.38
C TYR A 185 -16.11 0.99 15.86
N ASP A 186 -16.73 1.83 16.68
CA ASP A 186 -16.76 1.63 18.13
C ASP A 186 -18.15 1.94 18.70
N GLU A 187 -18.53 1.26 19.78
CA GLU A 187 -19.88 1.39 20.35
C GLU A 187 -20.20 2.80 20.88
N LYS A 188 -19.18 3.59 21.23
CA LYS A 188 -19.36 4.93 21.84
C LYS A 188 -19.46 6.03 20.79
N ASN A 189 -18.63 5.99 19.76
CA ASN A 189 -18.53 7.04 18.74
C ASN A 189 -19.15 6.64 17.38
N GLY A 190 -19.55 5.38 17.20
CA GLY A 190 -20.15 4.88 15.97
C GLY A 190 -19.13 4.62 14.86
N PHE A 191 -19.54 4.85 13.61
CA PHE A 191 -18.66 4.67 12.45
C PHE A 191 -17.76 5.88 12.21
N GLY A 192 -16.48 5.60 11.92
CA GLY A 192 -15.50 6.58 11.49
C GLY A 192 -14.86 6.18 10.16
N SER A 193 -14.99 7.03 9.15
CA SER A 193 -14.33 6.90 7.85
C SER A 193 -13.43 8.10 7.58
N LEU A 194 -12.39 7.91 6.77
CA LEU A 194 -11.37 8.94 6.51
C LEU A 194 -11.98 10.20 5.90
N HIS A 195 -12.94 10.05 4.97
CA HIS A 195 -13.59 11.18 4.30
C HIS A 195 -14.91 11.60 4.97
N GLY A 196 -15.13 11.19 6.22
CA GLY A 196 -16.29 11.58 7.02
C GLY A 196 -17.56 10.75 6.75
N PRO A 197 -18.71 11.17 7.31
CA PRO A 197 -19.89 10.30 7.39
C PRO A 197 -20.47 9.84 6.05
N ALA A 198 -20.41 10.71 5.03
CA ALA A 198 -20.92 10.39 3.71
C ALA A 198 -20.21 9.18 3.05
N GLU A 199 -19.00 8.84 3.49
CA GLU A 199 -18.25 7.67 3.03
C GLU A 199 -18.80 6.37 3.61
N TRP A 200 -18.89 6.22 4.93
CA TRP A 200 -19.45 4.99 5.50
C TRP A 200 -20.93 4.79 5.11
N GLU A 201 -21.68 5.88 4.93
CA GLU A 201 -23.04 5.77 4.41
C GLU A 201 -23.07 5.23 2.98
N GLU A 202 -22.10 5.63 2.15
CA GLU A 202 -21.96 5.08 0.80
C GLU A 202 -21.52 3.62 0.83
N ASP A 203 -20.59 3.25 1.72
CA ASP A 203 -20.17 1.86 1.93
C ASP A 203 -21.40 0.98 2.27
N VAL A 204 -22.31 1.46 3.13
CA VAL A 204 -23.59 0.76 3.44
C VAL A 204 -24.45 0.59 2.19
N ARG A 205 -24.60 1.63 1.35
CA ARG A 205 -25.38 1.54 0.11
C ARG A 205 -24.78 0.48 -0.82
N GLN A 206 -23.46 0.51 -0.98
CA GLN A 206 -22.76 -0.41 -1.85
C GLN A 206 -22.82 -1.87 -1.35
N LEU A 207 -22.67 -2.11 -0.04
CA LEU A 207 -22.88 -3.42 0.59
C LEU A 207 -24.29 -3.97 0.33
N LEU A 208 -25.32 -3.13 0.49
CA LEU A 208 -26.69 -3.52 0.22
C LEU A 208 -26.93 -3.78 -1.27
N ILE A 209 -26.32 -3.00 -2.16
CA ILE A 209 -26.40 -3.24 -3.62
C ILE A 209 -25.71 -4.55 -3.97
N ALA A 210 -24.50 -4.80 -3.50
CA ALA A 210 -23.76 -6.05 -3.75
C ALA A 210 -24.58 -7.28 -3.30
N LYS A 211 -25.32 -7.17 -2.19
CA LYS A 211 -26.16 -8.25 -1.67
C LYS A 211 -27.47 -8.46 -2.44
N TYR A 212 -28.17 -7.38 -2.79
CA TYR A 212 -29.54 -7.47 -3.33
C TYR A 212 -29.65 -7.25 -4.84
N TYR A 213 -28.62 -6.70 -5.45
CA TYR A 213 -28.50 -6.43 -6.89
C TYR A 213 -27.07 -6.72 -7.38
N PRO A 214 -26.50 -7.91 -7.10
CA PRO A 214 -25.12 -8.24 -7.47
C PRO A 214 -24.84 -8.05 -8.98
N GLU A 215 -25.84 -8.27 -9.83
CA GLU A 215 -25.77 -8.10 -11.27
C GLU A 215 -25.68 -6.63 -11.72
N LYS A 216 -26.02 -5.69 -10.84
CA LYS A 216 -25.98 -4.23 -11.09
C LYS A 216 -24.89 -3.52 -10.30
N PHE A 217 -24.20 -4.22 -9.40
CA PHE A 217 -23.21 -3.64 -8.52
C PHE A 217 -22.10 -2.90 -9.28
N TRP A 218 -21.46 -3.59 -10.23
CA TRP A 218 -20.39 -2.98 -11.03
C TRP A 218 -20.87 -1.84 -11.94
N LYS A 219 -22.11 -1.92 -12.45
CA LYS A 219 -22.73 -0.82 -13.18
C LYS A 219 -22.98 0.40 -12.28
N TYR A 220 -23.42 0.17 -11.05
CA TYR A 220 -23.59 1.24 -10.07
C TYR A 220 -22.24 1.92 -9.77
N LEU A 221 -21.18 1.15 -9.48
CA LEU A 221 -19.84 1.69 -9.26
C LEU A 221 -19.33 2.48 -10.47
N GLU A 222 -19.54 1.99 -11.69
CA GLU A 222 -19.16 2.72 -12.91
C GLU A 222 -19.79 4.12 -12.98
N ILE A 223 -21.06 4.24 -12.61
CA ILE A 223 -21.76 5.53 -12.60
C ILE A 223 -21.29 6.37 -11.42
N ARG A 224 -21.20 5.76 -10.23
CA ARG A 224 -20.84 6.41 -8.97
C ARG A 224 -19.42 6.98 -9.01
N ASN A 225 -18.46 6.27 -9.61
CA ASN A 225 -17.04 6.63 -9.65
C ASN A 225 -16.74 7.86 -10.53
N LYS A 226 -17.68 8.29 -11.38
CA LYS A 226 -17.57 9.56 -12.14
C LYS A 226 -17.58 10.78 -11.22
N ASP A 227 -18.31 10.69 -10.11
CA ASP A 227 -18.35 11.69 -9.05
C ASP A 227 -18.61 10.98 -7.72
N TYR A 228 -17.59 10.31 -7.19
CA TYR A 228 -17.66 9.44 -6.01
C TYR A 228 -17.90 10.22 -4.70
N ARG A 229 -17.84 11.56 -4.72
CA ARG A 229 -18.18 12.42 -3.56
C ARG A 229 -19.54 13.11 -3.68
N SER A 230 -20.22 12.96 -4.82
CA SER A 230 -21.55 13.51 -5.02
C SER A 230 -22.53 13.06 -3.93
N SER A 231 -23.37 13.99 -3.46
CA SER A 231 -24.56 13.64 -2.67
C SER A 231 -25.66 12.96 -3.50
N ARG A 232 -25.48 12.88 -4.83
CA ARG A 232 -26.43 12.36 -5.82
C ARG A 232 -26.29 10.86 -6.08
N TRP A 233 -26.02 10.08 -5.05
CA TRP A 233 -25.97 8.61 -5.11
C TRP A 233 -27.31 7.99 -5.57
N ASP A 234 -28.43 8.68 -5.31
CA ASP A 234 -29.77 8.30 -5.73
C ASP A 234 -29.90 8.20 -7.25
N LYS A 235 -29.27 9.14 -7.97
CA LYS A 235 -29.25 9.14 -9.44
C LYS A 235 -28.41 8.02 -10.02
N ALA A 236 -27.29 7.68 -9.38
CA ALA A 236 -26.51 6.51 -9.78
C ALA A 236 -27.32 5.21 -9.62
N MET A 237 -28.10 5.06 -8.53
CA MET A 237 -29.00 3.92 -8.37
C MET A 237 -30.08 3.88 -9.46
N GLU A 238 -30.74 5.01 -9.74
CA GLU A 238 -31.77 5.11 -10.78
C GLU A 238 -31.23 4.72 -12.16
N GLU A 239 -30.08 5.26 -12.57
CA GLU A 239 -29.42 4.97 -13.85
C GLU A 239 -28.92 3.51 -13.95
N ALA A 240 -28.48 2.94 -12.82
CA ALA A 240 -28.15 1.52 -12.72
C ALA A 240 -29.40 0.61 -12.78
N GLY A 241 -30.61 1.16 -12.63
CA GLY A 241 -31.86 0.39 -12.56
C GLY A 241 -32.07 -0.31 -11.22
N ILE A 242 -31.54 0.27 -10.14
CA ILE A 242 -31.65 -0.21 -8.75
C ILE A 242 -32.84 0.48 -8.08
N ASN A 243 -33.63 -0.27 -7.30
CA ASN A 243 -34.75 0.32 -6.57
C ASN A 243 -34.24 0.96 -5.28
N THR A 244 -34.03 2.28 -5.31
CA THR A 244 -33.56 3.08 -4.17
C THR A 244 -34.40 2.86 -2.90
N LYS A 245 -35.73 2.80 -3.02
CA LYS A 245 -36.61 2.58 -1.85
C LYS A 245 -36.39 1.22 -1.21
N LYS A 246 -36.09 0.17 -1.98
CA LYS A 246 -35.79 -1.17 -1.44
C LYS A 246 -34.47 -1.18 -0.67
N ILE A 247 -33.44 -0.51 -1.20
CA ILE A 247 -32.14 -0.38 -0.52
C ILE A 247 -32.28 0.44 0.77
N MET A 248 -32.89 1.63 0.69
CA MET A 248 -32.97 2.53 1.85
C MET A 248 -33.83 1.98 2.99
N LYS A 249 -34.80 1.10 2.73
CA LYS A 249 -35.55 0.38 3.78
C LYS A 249 -34.66 -0.53 4.65
N LYS A 250 -33.47 -0.89 4.18
CA LYS A 250 -32.53 -1.79 4.84
C LYS A 250 -31.32 -1.07 5.44
N PHE A 251 -31.17 0.22 5.12
CA PHE A 251 -30.01 1.04 5.47
C PHE A 251 -29.73 1.01 6.98
N ASP A 252 -30.65 1.54 7.79
CA ASP A 252 -30.48 1.69 9.25
C ASP A 252 -30.59 0.37 10.06
N LYS A 253 -30.64 -0.77 9.38
CA LYS A 253 -30.78 -2.09 10.02
C LYS A 253 -29.70 -3.02 9.52
N GLU A 254 -30.02 -3.76 8.47
CA GLU A 254 -29.12 -4.74 7.86
C GLU A 254 -27.85 -4.08 7.31
N GLY A 255 -27.97 -2.88 6.72
CA GLY A 255 -26.84 -2.14 6.20
C GLY A 255 -25.80 -1.80 7.28
N ILE A 256 -26.27 -1.34 8.45
CA ILE A 256 -25.42 -1.05 9.61
C ILE A 256 -24.71 -2.31 10.12
N GLU A 257 -25.42 -3.44 10.23
CA GLU A 257 -24.78 -4.70 10.67
C GLU A 257 -23.74 -5.20 9.67
N LEU A 258 -24.03 -5.12 8.36
CA LEU A 258 -23.04 -5.44 7.32
C LEU A 258 -21.79 -4.57 7.43
N LEU A 259 -21.94 -3.28 7.68
CA LEU A 259 -20.79 -2.38 7.82
C LEU A 259 -19.98 -2.65 9.09
N LYS A 260 -20.62 -3.08 10.20
CA LYS A 260 -19.88 -3.55 11.40
C LYS A 260 -19.06 -4.81 11.10
N GLU A 261 -19.60 -5.73 10.30
CA GLU A 261 -18.87 -6.92 9.85
C GLU A 261 -17.66 -6.54 9.00
N GLU A 262 -17.79 -5.54 8.12
CA GLU A 262 -16.66 -4.98 7.36
C GLU A 262 -15.61 -4.35 8.26
N ALA A 263 -16.00 -3.52 9.22
CA ALA A 263 -15.08 -2.90 10.18
C ALA A 263 -14.27 -3.97 10.95
N LYS A 264 -14.95 -5.01 11.43
CA LYS A 264 -14.30 -6.14 12.12
C LYS A 264 -13.33 -6.87 11.20
N TYR A 265 -13.74 -7.14 9.95
CA TYR A 265 -12.93 -7.89 9.01
C TYR A 265 -11.68 -7.11 8.55
N ALA A 266 -11.83 -5.82 8.24
CA ALA A 266 -10.70 -4.96 7.92
C ALA A 266 -9.72 -4.87 9.10
N ALA A 267 -10.22 -4.74 10.33
CA ALA A 267 -9.39 -4.74 11.54
C ALA A 267 -8.68 -6.07 11.79
N GLU A 268 -9.33 -7.21 11.53
CA GLU A 268 -8.73 -8.54 11.66
C GLU A 268 -7.50 -8.72 10.73
N TYR A 269 -7.56 -8.14 9.54
CA TYR A 269 -6.45 -8.09 8.61
C TYR A 269 -5.52 -6.89 8.85
N GLY A 270 -5.88 -5.94 9.71
CA GLY A 270 -5.10 -4.72 9.95
C GLY A 270 -5.02 -3.81 8.72
N VAL A 271 -6.00 -3.89 7.83
CA VAL A 271 -6.06 -3.08 6.61
C VAL A 271 -6.62 -1.70 6.94
N ASN A 272 -5.82 -0.67 6.69
CA ASN A 272 -6.16 0.73 6.95
C ASN A 272 -5.90 1.67 5.74
N ALA A 273 -5.47 1.11 4.61
CA ALA A 273 -5.10 1.85 3.42
C ALA A 273 -5.94 1.41 2.21
N SER A 274 -6.43 2.38 1.45
CA SER A 274 -7.23 2.15 0.24
C SER A 274 -6.42 2.52 -1.03
N PRO A 275 -6.36 1.63 -2.04
CA PRO A 275 -6.83 0.25 -2.01
C PRO A 275 -5.80 -0.67 -1.34
N THR A 276 -6.30 -1.78 -0.79
CA THR A 276 -5.49 -2.95 -0.44
C THR A 276 -6.12 -4.19 -1.07
N PHE A 277 -5.31 -5.10 -1.59
CA PHE A 277 -5.77 -6.34 -2.19
C PHE A 277 -5.45 -7.51 -1.27
N LEU A 278 -6.37 -8.46 -1.16
CA LEU A 278 -6.17 -9.71 -0.42
C LEU A 278 -6.50 -10.89 -1.33
N TRP A 279 -5.46 -11.59 -1.76
CA TRP A 279 -5.57 -12.77 -2.61
C TRP A 279 -5.77 -14.02 -1.76
N GLU A 280 -6.80 -14.78 -2.10
CA GLU A 280 -7.19 -16.05 -1.49
C GLU A 280 -7.33 -16.01 0.05
N GLY A 281 -7.70 -14.86 0.60
CA GLY A 281 -7.84 -14.66 2.05
C GLY A 281 -6.53 -14.70 2.83
N LYS A 282 -5.37 -14.78 2.14
CA LYS A 282 -4.06 -15.00 2.76
C LYS A 282 -3.00 -13.97 2.37
N VAL A 283 -3.02 -13.45 1.14
CA VAL A 283 -1.87 -12.67 0.62
C VAL A 283 -2.28 -11.21 0.46
N GLN A 284 -1.74 -10.34 1.30
CA GLN A 284 -1.92 -8.90 1.17
C GLN A 284 -1.01 -8.34 0.08
N LEU A 285 -1.58 -7.54 -0.81
CA LEU A 285 -0.91 -7.01 -1.99
C LEU A 285 -1.26 -5.53 -2.18
N ASP A 286 -0.34 -4.80 -2.80
CA ASP A 286 -0.59 -3.49 -3.38
C ASP A 286 -0.97 -3.61 -4.87
N PHE A 287 -1.17 -2.48 -5.56
CA PHE A 287 -1.47 -2.48 -7.00
C PHE A 287 -0.44 -3.22 -7.85
N GLY A 288 0.85 -2.98 -7.61
CA GLY A 288 1.93 -3.54 -8.41
C GLY A 288 1.96 -5.06 -8.28
N SER A 289 1.80 -5.54 -7.06
CA SER A 289 1.89 -6.96 -6.72
C SER A 289 0.61 -7.72 -7.08
N ALA A 290 -0.56 -7.11 -6.90
CA ALA A 290 -1.83 -7.68 -7.35
C ALA A 290 -1.86 -7.92 -8.86
N ALA A 291 -1.25 -7.03 -9.64
CA ALA A 291 -1.13 -7.20 -11.09
C ALA A 291 -0.19 -8.33 -11.54
N GLN A 292 0.68 -8.83 -10.65
CA GLN A 292 1.52 -10.00 -10.94
C GLN A 292 0.80 -11.33 -10.73
N ILE A 293 -0.35 -11.32 -10.05
CA ILE A 293 -1.16 -12.54 -9.93
C ILE A 293 -1.69 -12.90 -11.32
N GLU A 294 -1.55 -14.17 -11.69
CA GLU A 294 -2.00 -14.69 -12.97
C GLU A 294 -3.46 -14.27 -13.24
N GLY A 295 -3.74 -13.72 -14.41
CA GLY A 295 -5.07 -13.25 -14.80
C GLY A 295 -5.48 -11.88 -14.25
N PHE A 296 -4.69 -11.26 -13.36
CA PHE A 296 -4.98 -9.92 -12.80
C PHE A 296 -4.10 -8.80 -13.36
N GLY A 297 -3.39 -9.03 -14.46
CA GLY A 297 -2.52 -8.01 -15.09
C GLY A 297 -3.22 -6.68 -15.42
N PHE A 298 -4.56 -6.67 -15.55
CA PHE A 298 -5.35 -5.46 -15.74
C PHE A 298 -5.36 -4.53 -14.51
N LEU A 299 -4.98 -5.01 -13.32
CA LEU A 299 -4.84 -4.18 -12.12
C LEU A 299 -3.59 -3.30 -12.15
N ASN A 300 -2.70 -3.45 -13.14
CA ASN A 300 -1.57 -2.56 -13.32
C ASN A 300 -2.06 -1.20 -13.85
N PRO A 301 -2.04 -0.12 -13.06
CA PRO A 301 -2.53 1.18 -13.51
C PRO A 301 -1.72 1.74 -14.68
N ASN A 302 -0.45 1.35 -14.82
CA ASN A 302 0.40 1.82 -15.93
C ASN A 302 0.11 1.10 -17.26
N ALA A 303 -0.60 -0.03 -17.23
CA ALA A 303 -0.95 -0.81 -18.41
C ALA A 303 -2.41 -0.60 -18.87
N ALA A 304 -3.20 0.18 -18.12
CA ALA A 304 -4.61 0.37 -18.39
C ALA A 304 -4.85 1.37 -19.53
N GLN A 305 -6.02 1.26 -20.16
CA GLN A 305 -6.47 2.25 -21.14
C GLN A 305 -6.58 3.65 -20.51
N PRO A 306 -6.35 4.73 -21.29
CA PRO A 306 -6.54 6.09 -20.82
C PRO A 306 -7.92 6.27 -20.18
N GLY A 307 -7.95 6.70 -18.91
CA GLY A 307 -9.19 6.92 -18.14
C GLY A 307 -9.51 5.83 -17.12
N ALA A 308 -9.21 4.55 -17.38
CA ALA A 308 -9.48 3.47 -16.42
C ALA A 308 -8.53 3.50 -15.21
N ALA A 309 -7.26 3.84 -15.44
CA ALA A 309 -6.27 4.07 -14.38
C ALA A 309 -6.13 5.54 -13.96
N ALA A 310 -6.97 6.44 -14.49
CA ALA A 310 -6.90 7.83 -14.05
C ALA A 310 -7.35 7.90 -12.59
N VAL A 311 -6.51 8.49 -11.73
CA VAL A 311 -6.93 8.85 -10.37
C VAL A 311 -8.08 9.84 -10.54
N PRO A 312 -9.32 9.49 -10.16
CA PRO A 312 -10.43 10.42 -10.25
C PRO A 312 -10.11 11.68 -9.45
N ALA A 313 -10.48 12.86 -9.95
CA ALA A 313 -10.10 14.13 -9.32
C ALA A 313 -10.54 14.18 -7.84
N GLY A 314 -9.63 14.56 -6.95
CA GLY A 314 -9.84 14.68 -5.50
C GLY A 314 -8.64 14.19 -4.68
N SER A 315 -8.47 14.70 -3.46
CA SER A 315 -7.39 14.29 -2.54
C SER A 315 -7.91 13.27 -1.52
N CYS A 316 -7.05 12.35 -1.07
CA CYS A 316 -7.24 11.62 0.18
C CYS A 316 -6.87 12.51 1.38
#